data_AF-A0A454CPC1-F1
#
_entry.id   AF-A0A454CPC1-F1
#
_cell.length_a   1.000
_cell.length_b   1.000
_cell.length_c   1.000
_cell.angle_alpha   90.00
_cell.angle_beta   90.00
_cell.angle_gamma   90.00
#
_symmetry.space_group_name_H-M   'P 1'
#
loop_
_entity.id
_entity.type
_entity.pdbx_description
1 polymer ?
#
loop_
_entity_poly.entity_id
_entity_poly.type
_entity_poly.pdbx_seq_one_letter_code
_entity_poly.pdbx_strand_id
1 'polypeptide(L)'
;VEFNNKLISEFPNIGSTILTATDNSVGVDIETSFAFTGFYKDALGITAPDKRIRSTLGVTTYLEMNSIVQKYAGQKMVLKFNNDIGGSGDDDINVYTGMIIRNQAMKTVVTPTGSVFSGGTDLFAAGESRVLQRSKNIENIETNEQIGVHSWGEGKKSAKDIPYTDASHRKQATYFKTMLGDKGVDFYLFTLDSAPFDGEH
;
A
#
# COMPACT_ATOMS: atom_id res chain seq x y z
N VAL A 1 -18.17 -22.45 -21.61
CA VAL A 1 -17.95 -20.98 -21.51
C VAL A 1 -16.56 -20.80 -20.95
N GLU A 2 -15.55 -20.60 -21.80
CA GLU A 2 -14.23 -20.18 -21.34
C GLU A 2 -14.37 -18.76 -20.82
N PHE A 3 -14.32 -18.58 -19.50
CA PHE A 3 -14.24 -17.24 -18.93
C PHE A 3 -12.93 -16.60 -19.40
N ASN A 4 -13.05 -15.38 -19.91
CA ASN A 4 -11.99 -14.67 -20.60
C ASN A 4 -10.83 -14.36 -19.62
N ASN A 5 -9.76 -15.16 -19.65
CA ASN A 5 -8.60 -15.04 -18.74
C ASN A 5 -7.92 -13.65 -18.78
N LYS A 6 -8.19 -12.86 -19.83
CA LYS A 6 -7.69 -11.49 -19.97
C LYS A 6 -8.26 -10.54 -18.90
N LEU A 7 -9.51 -10.75 -18.48
CA LEU A 7 -10.08 -10.01 -17.35
C LEU A 7 -9.33 -10.34 -16.06
N ILE A 8 -8.97 -11.63 -15.85
CA ILE A 8 -8.22 -12.10 -14.68
C ILE A 8 -6.88 -11.38 -14.53
N SER A 9 -6.16 -11.14 -15.64
CA SER A 9 -4.90 -10.40 -15.64
C SER A 9 -5.04 -8.89 -15.38
N GLU A 10 -6.23 -8.31 -15.57
CA GLU A 10 -6.48 -6.87 -15.35
C GLU A 10 -6.99 -6.57 -13.93
N PHE A 11 -7.43 -7.57 -13.15
CA PHE A 11 -7.90 -7.37 -11.77
C PHE A 11 -6.87 -6.75 -10.83
N PRO A 12 -5.56 -7.08 -10.89
CA PRO A 12 -4.56 -6.40 -10.07
C PRO A 12 -4.57 -4.88 -10.29
N ASN A 13 -4.72 -4.44 -11.54
CA ASN A 13 -4.78 -3.02 -11.91
C ASN A 13 -6.06 -2.34 -11.40
N ILE A 14 -7.17 -3.09 -11.33
CA ILE A 14 -8.42 -2.60 -10.72
C ILE A 14 -8.20 -2.38 -9.22
N GLY A 15 -7.50 -3.31 -8.55
CA GLY A 15 -7.31 -3.32 -7.10
C GLY A 15 -8.52 -3.91 -6.37
N SER A 16 -8.28 -4.36 -5.14
CA SER A 16 -9.27 -4.97 -4.25
C SER A 16 -9.35 -4.30 -2.87
N THR A 17 -8.61 -3.20 -2.70
CA THR A 17 -8.65 -2.35 -1.51
C THR A 17 -9.71 -1.28 -1.67
N ILE A 18 -10.65 -1.20 -0.73
CA ILE A 18 -11.70 -0.18 -0.67
C ILE A 18 -11.35 0.85 0.39
N LEU A 19 -11.56 2.13 0.10
CA LEU A 19 -11.44 3.25 1.03
C LEU A 19 -12.82 3.71 1.53
N THR A 20 -13.01 3.70 2.85
CA THR A 20 -14.22 4.24 3.48
C THR A 20 -13.88 5.47 4.31
N ALA A 21 -14.47 6.62 3.98
CA ALA A 21 -14.27 7.87 4.71
C ALA A 21 -15.40 8.14 5.71
N THR A 22 -15.04 8.34 6.97
CA THR A 22 -15.93 8.71 8.07
C THR A 22 -15.56 10.10 8.57
N ASP A 23 -16.50 11.03 8.47
CA ASP A 23 -16.37 12.37 9.05
C ASP A 23 -16.64 12.32 10.55
N ASN A 24 -15.71 12.82 11.34
CA ASN A 24 -15.80 12.91 12.79
C ASN A 24 -15.49 14.34 13.26
N SER A 25 -15.76 14.66 14.52
CA SER A 25 -15.64 16.03 15.04
C SER A 25 -14.22 16.63 14.98
N VAL A 26 -13.19 15.83 14.68
CA VAL A 26 -11.78 16.26 14.61
C VAL A 26 -11.17 16.16 13.21
N GLY A 27 -11.92 15.63 12.23
CA GLY A 27 -11.47 15.45 10.84
C GLY A 27 -12.09 14.21 10.20
N VAL A 28 -11.45 13.71 9.15
CA VAL A 28 -11.93 12.55 8.39
C VAL A 28 -11.00 11.37 8.56
N ASP A 29 -11.53 10.26 9.04
CA ASP A 29 -10.84 8.97 9.04
C ASP A 29 -11.14 8.23 7.74
N ILE A 30 -10.10 7.81 7.04
CA ILE A 30 -10.17 6.99 5.83
C ILE A 30 -9.66 5.60 6.20
N GLU A 31 -10.51 4.58 6.15
CA GLU A 31 -10.12 3.22 6.52
C GLU A 31 -10.08 2.32 5.29
N THR A 32 -9.01 1.52 5.18
CA THR A 32 -8.91 0.50 4.14
C THR A 32 -9.65 -0.77 4.54
N SER A 33 -10.27 -1.43 3.57
CA SER A 33 -10.85 -2.76 3.75
C SER A 33 -10.67 -3.60 2.49
N PHE A 34 -10.86 -4.92 2.61
CA PHE A 34 -10.79 -5.82 1.47
C PHE A 34 -12.17 -6.04 0.84
N ALA A 35 -12.30 -5.71 -0.45
CA ALA A 35 -13.55 -5.74 -1.21
C ALA A 35 -14.30 -7.08 -1.18
N PHE A 36 -13.53 -8.18 -1.09
CA PHE A 36 -14.09 -9.53 -1.20
C PHE A 36 -14.15 -10.25 0.15
N THR A 37 -14.06 -9.55 1.28
CA THR A 37 -14.07 -10.17 2.61
C THR A 37 -15.26 -11.10 2.82
N GLY A 38 -16.47 -10.70 2.41
CA GLY A 38 -17.68 -11.54 2.52
C GLY A 38 -17.61 -12.78 1.64
N PHE A 39 -17.30 -12.61 0.34
CA PHE A 39 -17.14 -13.72 -0.59
C PHE A 39 -16.08 -14.72 -0.16
N TYR A 40 -14.91 -14.26 0.30
CA TYR A 40 -13.83 -15.16 0.75
C TYR A 40 -14.21 -15.94 2.01
N LYS A 41 -14.92 -15.32 2.95
CA LYS A 41 -15.43 -16.01 4.16
C LYS A 41 -16.45 -17.09 3.79
N ASP A 42 -17.37 -16.77 2.89
CA ASP A 42 -18.48 -17.65 2.53
C ASP A 42 -18.08 -18.76 1.56
N ALA A 43 -17.24 -18.47 0.56
CA ALA A 43 -16.91 -19.39 -0.52
C ALA A 43 -15.75 -20.34 -0.19
N LEU A 44 -14.77 -19.89 0.60
CA LEU A 44 -13.55 -20.66 0.86
C LEU A 44 -13.47 -21.21 2.28
N GLY A 45 -14.42 -20.87 3.16
CA GLY A 45 -14.44 -21.35 4.55
C GLY A 45 -13.12 -21.11 5.29
N ILE A 46 -12.37 -20.08 4.89
CA ILE A 46 -11.05 -19.77 5.48
C ILE A 46 -11.30 -19.30 6.92
N THR A 47 -11.19 -20.25 7.84
CA THR A 47 -11.19 -20.06 9.30
C THR A 47 -9.77 -20.09 9.87
N ALA A 48 -8.77 -20.34 9.02
CA ALA A 48 -7.36 -20.43 9.43
C ALA A 48 -6.82 -19.03 9.81
N PRO A 49 -6.40 -18.82 11.07
CA PRO A 49 -5.82 -17.55 11.53
C PRO A 49 -4.53 -17.16 10.81
N ASP A 50 -3.90 -18.08 10.10
CA ASP A 50 -2.49 -18.00 9.71
C ASP A 50 -2.26 -17.54 8.27
N LYS A 51 -3.32 -17.40 7.46
CA LYS A 51 -3.20 -16.93 6.07
C LYS A 51 -3.80 -15.53 5.92
N ARG A 52 -2.92 -14.52 5.99
CA ARG A 52 -3.28 -13.12 5.72
C ARG A 52 -3.88 -13.01 4.32
N ILE A 53 -5.15 -12.64 4.25
CA ILE A 53 -5.80 -12.35 2.97
C ILE A 53 -5.48 -10.90 2.63
N ARG A 54 -4.58 -10.74 1.65
CA ARG A 54 -4.06 -9.43 1.26
C ARG A 54 -4.90 -8.81 0.16
N SER A 55 -5.28 -7.55 0.34
CA SER A 55 -5.84 -6.74 -0.73
C SER A 55 -4.71 -6.17 -1.61
N THR A 56 -5.08 -5.75 -2.82
CA THR A 56 -4.19 -5.11 -3.80
C THR A 56 -4.66 -3.68 -4.00
N LEU A 57 -3.73 -2.73 -4.04
CA LEU A 57 -3.98 -1.34 -4.39
C LEU A 57 -4.04 -1.21 -5.91
N GLY A 58 -4.93 -0.38 -6.44
CA GLY A 58 -5.07 -0.19 -7.88
C GLY A 58 -5.77 1.11 -8.24
N VAL A 59 -6.26 1.19 -9.47
CA VAL A 59 -6.97 2.37 -10.00
C VAL A 59 -8.21 2.73 -9.17
N THR A 60 -8.91 1.73 -8.60
CA THR A 60 -10.07 2.00 -7.73
C THR A 60 -9.65 2.77 -6.48
N THR A 61 -8.55 2.35 -5.83
CA THR A 61 -8.01 3.04 -4.66
C THR A 61 -7.63 4.49 -4.98
N TYR A 62 -7.00 4.73 -6.14
CA TYR A 62 -6.69 6.09 -6.60
C TYR A 62 -7.95 6.95 -6.79
N LEU A 63 -8.96 6.42 -7.47
CA LEU A 63 -10.21 7.13 -7.76
C LEU A 63 -11.02 7.44 -6.49
N GLU A 64 -11.08 6.47 -5.56
CA GLU A 64 -11.72 6.64 -4.26
C GLU A 64 -10.99 7.70 -3.43
N MET A 65 -9.66 7.62 -3.36
CA MET A 65 -8.85 8.62 -2.64
C MET A 65 -9.08 10.01 -3.22
N ASN A 66 -9.01 10.16 -4.55
CA ASN A 66 -9.27 11.44 -5.21
C ASN A 66 -10.68 11.97 -4.92
N SER A 67 -11.70 11.10 -4.92
CA SER A 67 -13.08 11.48 -4.61
C SER A 67 -13.23 11.93 -3.15
N ILE A 68 -12.58 11.23 -2.22
CA ILE A 68 -12.60 11.56 -0.79
C ILE A 68 -11.94 12.92 -0.55
N VAL A 69 -10.76 13.18 -1.12
CA VAL A 69 -10.05 14.46 -0.89
C VAL A 69 -10.79 15.65 -1.50
N GLN A 70 -11.50 15.45 -2.61
CA GLN A 70 -12.37 16.47 -3.19
C GLN A 70 -13.59 16.74 -2.30
N LYS A 71 -14.23 15.67 -1.79
CA LYS A 71 -15.43 15.78 -0.93
C LYS A 71 -15.12 16.47 0.39
N TYR A 72 -13.97 16.19 0.99
CA TYR A 72 -13.59 16.69 2.31
C TYR A 72 -12.45 17.73 2.25
N ALA A 73 -12.38 18.48 1.15
CA ALA A 73 -11.30 19.44 0.91
C ALA A 73 -11.09 20.41 2.09
N GLY A 74 -9.84 20.58 2.50
CA GLY A 74 -9.44 21.44 3.61
C GLY A 74 -9.61 20.84 5.01
N GLN A 75 -10.21 19.65 5.14
CA GLN A 75 -10.28 18.94 6.41
C GLN A 75 -9.00 18.14 6.68
N LYS A 76 -8.67 17.94 7.96
CA LYS A 76 -7.60 17.02 8.36
C LYS A 76 -8.03 15.59 8.07
N MET A 77 -7.14 14.80 7.48
CA MET A 77 -7.42 13.42 7.10
C MET A 77 -6.42 12.44 7.72
N VAL A 78 -6.92 11.28 8.13
CA VAL A 78 -6.10 10.17 8.63
C VAL A 78 -6.39 8.93 7.80
N LEU A 79 -5.39 8.43 7.08
CA LEU A 79 -5.48 7.15 6.38
C LEU A 79 -5.06 6.02 7.32
N LYS A 80 -5.99 5.12 7.61
CA LYS A 80 -5.79 3.94 8.46
C LYS A 80 -5.81 2.68 7.60
N PHE A 81 -4.67 2.02 7.50
CA PHE A 81 -4.55 0.70 6.91
C PHE A 81 -5.14 -0.32 7.90
N ASN A 82 -6.38 -0.73 7.67
CA ASN A 82 -7.19 -1.54 8.59
C ASN A 82 -7.42 -2.99 8.11
N ASN A 83 -6.65 -3.40 7.09
CA ASN A 83 -6.56 -4.76 6.57
C ASN A 83 -5.13 -5.03 6.07
N ASP A 84 -4.81 -6.27 5.73
CA ASP A 84 -3.53 -6.61 5.12
C ASP A 84 -3.50 -6.15 3.65
N ILE A 85 -2.52 -5.33 3.28
CA ILE A 85 -2.27 -4.88 1.91
C ILE A 85 -0.98 -5.50 1.41
N GLY A 86 -1.08 -6.25 0.31
CA GLY A 86 0.07 -6.96 -0.28
C GLY A 86 0.92 -6.12 -1.22
N GLY A 87 0.38 -5.02 -1.74
CA GLY A 87 1.08 -4.16 -2.69
C GLY A 87 0.16 -3.49 -3.70
N SER A 88 0.76 -2.95 -4.74
CA SER A 88 0.10 -2.34 -5.90
C SER A 88 0.01 -3.32 -7.07
N GLY A 89 -1.08 -3.25 -7.83
CA GLY A 89 -1.16 -3.86 -9.15
C GLY A 89 -0.52 -2.99 -10.24
N ASP A 90 -0.44 -1.68 -10.00
CA ASP A 90 0.19 -0.69 -10.89
C ASP A 90 0.97 0.33 -10.04
N ASP A 91 2.30 0.28 -10.14
CA ASP A 91 3.21 1.13 -9.35
C ASP A 91 3.10 2.61 -9.72
N ASP A 92 2.76 2.92 -10.97
CA ASP A 92 2.62 4.30 -11.42
C ASP A 92 1.38 4.94 -10.80
N ILE A 93 0.25 4.23 -10.79
CA ILE A 93 -0.97 4.65 -10.10
C ILE A 93 -0.74 4.75 -8.59
N ASN A 94 0.06 3.84 -8.02
CA ASN A 94 0.38 3.87 -6.59
C ASN A 94 1.17 5.13 -6.21
N VAL A 95 2.14 5.53 -7.03
CA VAL A 95 2.88 6.80 -6.86
C VAL A 95 1.92 7.99 -6.84
N TYR A 96 0.95 8.07 -7.77
CA TYR A 96 -0.02 9.15 -7.77
C TYR A 96 -0.91 9.16 -6.53
N THR A 97 -1.33 7.99 -6.06
CA THR A 97 -2.09 7.84 -4.81
C THR A 97 -1.27 8.34 -3.62
N GLY A 98 0.01 7.98 -3.54
CA GLY A 98 0.94 8.48 -2.53
C GLY A 98 1.13 10.00 -2.58
N MET A 99 1.23 10.58 -3.78
CA MET A 99 1.31 12.03 -3.94
C MET A 99 0.04 12.74 -3.42
N ILE A 100 -1.15 12.15 -3.59
CA ILE A 100 -2.37 12.72 -2.99
C ILE A 100 -2.27 12.72 -1.46
N ILE A 101 -1.87 11.60 -0.84
CA ILE A 101 -1.70 11.48 0.62
C ILE A 101 -0.75 12.57 1.14
N ARG A 102 0.40 12.74 0.48
CA ARG A 102 1.40 13.75 0.84
C ARG A 102 0.87 15.17 0.68
N ASN A 103 0.26 15.48 -0.46
CA ASN A 103 -0.23 16.84 -0.77
C ASN A 103 -1.38 17.27 0.15
N GLN A 104 -2.14 16.33 0.70
CA GLN A 104 -3.19 16.60 1.68
C GLN A 104 -2.69 16.57 3.14
N ALA A 105 -1.37 16.47 3.36
CA ALA A 105 -0.76 16.42 4.68
C ALA A 105 -1.38 15.35 5.60
N MET A 106 -1.75 14.19 5.02
CA MET A 106 -2.46 13.16 5.78
C MET A 106 -1.55 12.51 6.81
N LYS A 107 -2.13 12.10 7.94
CA LYS A 107 -1.49 11.13 8.84
C LYS A 107 -1.76 9.71 8.32
N THR A 108 -0.74 8.87 8.26
CA THR A 108 -0.88 7.45 7.93
C THR A 108 -0.73 6.58 9.18
N VAL A 109 -1.60 5.59 9.31
CA VAL A 109 -1.64 4.69 10.46
C VAL A 109 -1.79 3.25 9.99
N VAL A 110 -0.85 2.38 10.35
CA VAL A 110 -1.07 0.93 10.27
C VAL A 110 -1.73 0.51 11.58
N THR A 111 -2.95 -0.02 11.52
CA THR A 111 -3.71 -0.44 12.72
C THR A 111 -3.24 -1.82 13.21
N PRO A 112 -3.63 -2.29 14.41
CA PRO A 112 -3.26 -3.62 14.90
C PRO A 112 -3.75 -4.78 14.02
N THR A 113 -4.76 -4.55 13.18
CA THR A 113 -5.33 -5.52 12.23
C THR A 113 -4.86 -5.31 10.80
N GLY A 114 -4.03 -4.29 10.56
CA GLY A 114 -3.52 -3.95 9.25
C GLY A 114 -2.06 -4.33 9.06
N SER A 115 -1.70 -4.48 7.80
CA SER A 115 -0.30 -4.53 7.37
C SER A 115 -0.14 -3.89 6.00
N VAL A 116 1.06 -3.40 5.72
CA VAL A 116 1.41 -2.76 4.45
C VAL A 116 2.69 -3.38 3.91
N PHE A 117 2.60 -3.94 2.71
CA PHE A 117 3.74 -4.50 1.99
C PHE A 117 3.84 -3.86 0.62
N SER A 118 5.06 -3.81 0.07
CA SER A 118 5.31 -3.33 -1.29
C SER A 118 4.71 -1.92 -1.49
N GLY A 119 3.88 -1.72 -2.52
CA GLY A 119 3.14 -0.46 -2.74
C GLY A 119 2.32 0.05 -1.53
N GLY A 120 1.89 -0.82 -0.62
CA GLY A 120 1.28 -0.39 0.65
C GLY A 120 2.26 0.39 1.53
N THR A 121 3.51 -0.04 1.60
CA THR A 121 4.58 0.65 2.34
C THR A 121 4.86 2.01 1.73
N ASP A 122 4.77 2.15 0.40
CA ASP A 122 4.89 3.44 -0.29
C ASP A 122 3.82 4.42 0.18
N LEU A 123 2.56 3.97 0.27
CA LEU A 123 1.45 4.80 0.74
C LEU A 123 1.58 5.13 2.23
N PHE A 124 2.07 4.19 3.05
CA PHE A 124 2.38 4.48 4.45
C PHE A 124 3.47 5.54 4.57
N ALA A 125 4.55 5.42 3.80
CA ALA A 125 5.64 6.39 3.75
C ALA A 125 5.16 7.77 3.32
N ALA A 126 4.12 7.86 2.48
CA ALA A 126 3.58 9.10 1.96
C ALA A 126 2.96 10.04 3.02
N GLY A 127 2.53 9.53 4.17
CA GLY A 127 1.96 10.35 5.24
C GLY A 127 2.91 11.46 5.70
N GLU A 128 2.37 12.63 6.06
CA GLU A 128 3.17 13.69 6.71
C GLU A 128 3.68 13.21 8.07
N SER A 129 2.80 12.51 8.81
CA SER A 129 3.15 11.75 10.01
C SER A 129 2.72 10.29 9.86
N ARG A 130 3.50 9.39 10.45
CA ARG A 130 3.40 7.93 10.28
C ARG A 130 3.31 7.26 11.65
N VAL A 131 2.34 6.38 11.85
CA VAL A 131 2.16 5.63 13.10
C VAL A 131 1.96 4.15 12.81
N LEU A 132 2.74 3.31 13.47
CA LEU A 132 2.49 1.88 13.55
C LEU A 132 1.85 1.55 14.90
N GLN A 133 0.60 1.07 14.87
CA GLN A 133 -0.06 0.48 16.02
C GLN A 133 0.23 -1.02 16.00
N ARG A 134 1.04 -1.48 16.96
CA ARG A 134 1.53 -2.85 17.00
C ARG A 134 0.39 -3.85 17.19
N SER A 135 0.36 -4.92 16.40
CA SER A 135 -0.59 -6.03 16.51
C SER A 135 -0.35 -6.86 17.78
N LYS A 136 0.91 -7.00 18.18
CA LYS A 136 1.33 -7.65 19.44
C LYS A 136 2.22 -6.71 20.24
N ASN A 137 2.07 -6.71 21.56
CA ASN A 137 2.93 -5.96 22.47
C ASN A 137 4.19 -6.77 22.82
N ILE A 138 5.08 -6.91 21.83
CA ILE A 138 6.34 -7.65 21.93
C ILE A 138 7.54 -6.74 21.60
N GLU A 139 8.72 -7.11 22.10
CA GLU A 139 9.95 -6.33 21.92
C GLU A 139 10.42 -6.35 20.46
N ASN A 140 10.45 -7.53 19.83
CA ASN A 140 10.84 -7.67 18.43
C ASN A 140 9.68 -7.27 17.50
N ILE A 141 9.67 -6.00 17.08
CA ILE A 141 8.62 -5.43 16.24
C ILE A 141 8.50 -6.09 14.86
N GLU A 142 9.59 -6.66 14.34
CA GLU A 142 9.64 -7.31 13.02
C GLU A 142 8.70 -8.53 12.99
N THR A 143 8.58 -9.24 14.12
CA THR A 143 7.71 -10.42 14.26
C THR A 143 6.21 -10.10 14.30
N ASN A 144 5.84 -8.80 14.24
CA ASN A 144 4.47 -8.40 13.95
C ASN A 144 4.15 -8.48 12.45
N GLU A 145 5.18 -8.41 11.58
CA GLU A 145 5.09 -8.44 10.12
C GLU A 145 4.02 -7.47 9.59
N GLN A 146 3.98 -6.25 10.14
CA GLN A 146 2.97 -5.24 9.77
C GLN A 146 3.44 -4.28 8.68
N ILE A 147 4.74 -4.21 8.44
CA ILE A 147 5.36 -3.38 7.42
C ILE A 147 6.44 -4.22 6.77
N GLY A 148 6.41 -4.35 5.44
CA GLY A 148 7.43 -5.07 4.71
C GLY A 148 7.78 -4.41 3.38
N VAL A 149 8.97 -4.72 2.89
CA VAL A 149 9.49 -4.18 1.63
C VAL A 149 10.14 -5.29 0.81
N HIS A 150 10.21 -5.07 -0.50
CA HIS A 150 10.96 -5.91 -1.42
C HIS A 150 11.31 -5.11 -2.68
N SER A 151 12.23 -5.64 -3.49
CA SER A 151 12.57 -5.05 -4.79
C SER A 151 11.36 -5.08 -5.71
N TRP A 152 11.15 -4.07 -6.54
CA TRP A 152 10.21 -4.16 -7.65
C TRP A 152 10.82 -4.95 -8.82
N GLY A 153 10.01 -5.35 -9.79
CA GLY A 153 10.46 -6.11 -10.96
C GLY A 153 9.43 -6.11 -12.07
N GLU A 154 9.88 -6.39 -13.29
CA GLU A 154 9.02 -6.51 -14.47
C GLU A 154 9.23 -7.89 -15.12
N GLY A 155 8.22 -8.74 -15.03
CA GLY A 155 8.27 -10.10 -15.55
C GLY A 155 9.34 -10.95 -14.88
N LYS A 156 10.47 -11.19 -15.57
CA LYS A 156 11.60 -11.98 -15.06
C LYS A 156 12.79 -11.13 -14.59
N LYS A 157 12.71 -9.80 -14.75
CA LYS A 157 13.81 -8.88 -14.42
C LYS A 157 13.54 -8.25 -13.07
N SER A 158 14.52 -8.31 -12.18
CA SER A 158 14.53 -7.55 -10.93
C SER A 158 14.94 -6.10 -11.22
N ALA A 159 14.55 -5.16 -10.37
CA ALA A 159 15.05 -3.80 -10.41
C ALA A 159 16.59 -3.73 -10.40
N LYS A 160 17.26 -4.69 -9.75
CA LYS A 160 18.73 -4.74 -9.70
C LYS A 160 19.39 -5.12 -11.04
N ASP A 161 18.61 -5.67 -11.98
CA ASP A 161 19.07 -5.97 -13.34
C ASP A 161 18.99 -4.73 -14.25
N ILE A 162 18.38 -3.64 -13.78
CA ILE A 162 18.21 -2.38 -14.50
C ILE A 162 19.29 -1.39 -14.04
N PRO A 163 19.96 -0.67 -14.95
CA PRO A 163 20.94 0.34 -14.55
C PRO A 163 20.30 1.45 -13.70
N TYR A 164 20.93 1.85 -12.60
CA TYR A 164 20.44 2.96 -11.75
C TYR A 164 20.24 4.30 -12.48
N THR A 165 20.83 4.47 -13.67
CA THR A 165 20.63 5.62 -14.54
C THR A 165 19.30 5.59 -15.29
N ASP A 166 18.53 4.49 -15.21
CA ASP A 166 17.22 4.34 -15.83
C ASP A 166 16.18 5.29 -15.20
N ALA A 167 15.18 5.68 -15.98
CA ALA A 167 14.13 6.59 -15.53
C ALA A 167 13.26 5.98 -14.42
N SER A 168 13.07 4.66 -14.42
CA SER A 168 12.32 3.92 -13.39
C SER A 168 12.92 4.12 -11.99
N HIS A 169 14.24 3.95 -11.84
CA HIS A 169 14.94 4.23 -10.59
C HIS A 169 14.83 5.69 -10.16
N ARG A 170 14.97 6.63 -11.11
CA ARG A 170 14.82 8.06 -10.79
C ARG A 170 13.44 8.39 -10.25
N LYS A 171 12.38 7.79 -10.81
CA LYS A 171 11.00 8.01 -10.36
C LYS A 171 10.82 7.57 -8.91
N GLN A 172 11.24 6.34 -8.59
CA GLN A 172 11.12 5.78 -7.24
C GLN A 172 11.99 6.50 -6.22
N ALA A 173 13.24 6.82 -6.57
CA ALA A 173 14.13 7.61 -5.70
C ALA A 173 13.56 9.01 -5.43
N THR A 174 12.97 9.66 -6.45
CA THR A 174 12.32 10.97 -6.30
C THR A 174 11.09 10.88 -5.41
N TYR A 175 10.28 9.83 -5.57
CA TYR A 175 9.13 9.58 -4.72
C TYR A 175 9.55 9.47 -3.25
N PHE A 176 10.47 8.56 -2.91
CA PHE A 176 10.90 8.41 -1.52
C PHE A 176 11.66 9.62 -0.99
N LYS A 177 12.45 10.33 -1.80
CA LYS A 177 13.05 11.61 -1.40
C LYS A 177 11.99 12.65 -1.03
N THR A 178 10.89 12.70 -1.79
CA THR A 178 9.74 13.57 -1.48
C THR A 178 9.06 13.14 -0.18
N MET A 179 8.92 11.84 0.06
CA MET A 179 8.19 11.33 1.22
C MET A 179 9.01 11.37 2.53
N LEU A 180 10.27 10.98 2.47
CA LEU A 180 11.11 10.73 3.66
C LEU A 180 12.26 11.73 3.81
N GLY A 181 12.34 12.74 2.92
CA GLY A 181 13.42 13.72 2.94
C GLY A 181 14.77 13.06 2.70
N ASP A 182 15.78 13.44 3.48
CA ASP A 182 17.16 12.99 3.28
C ASP A 182 17.36 11.48 3.37
N LYS A 183 16.48 10.78 4.10
CA LYS A 183 16.52 9.32 4.22
C LYS A 183 15.85 8.59 3.05
N GLY A 184 15.21 9.31 2.14
CA GLY A 184 14.37 8.70 1.10
C GLY A 184 15.14 7.87 0.09
N VAL A 185 16.28 8.37 -0.40
CA VAL A 185 17.10 7.63 -1.37
C VAL A 185 17.70 6.40 -0.72
N ASP A 186 18.19 6.52 0.51
CA ASP A 186 18.74 5.39 1.27
C ASP A 186 17.67 4.32 1.53
N PHE A 187 16.45 4.74 1.90
CA PHE A 187 15.33 3.83 2.07
C PHE A 187 14.98 3.11 0.76
N TYR A 188 14.96 3.82 -0.37
CA TYR A 188 14.72 3.20 -1.66
C TYR A 188 15.77 2.15 -2.01
N LEU A 189 17.06 2.45 -1.83
CA LEU A 189 18.12 1.48 -2.08
C LEU A 189 18.01 0.27 -1.15
N PHE A 190 17.65 0.50 0.12
CA PHE A 190 17.37 -0.57 1.07
C PHE A 190 16.28 -1.51 0.55
N THR A 191 15.16 -1.01 0.02
CA THR A 191 14.07 -1.89 -0.46
C THR A 191 14.52 -2.83 -1.59
N LEU A 192 15.45 -2.39 -2.45
CA LEU A 192 15.99 -3.23 -3.53
C LEU A 192 16.83 -4.40 -3.00
N ASP A 193 17.45 -4.24 -1.84
CA ASP A 193 18.33 -5.23 -1.22
C ASP A 193 17.63 -6.11 -0.18
N SER A 194 16.43 -5.72 0.29
CA SER A 194 15.73 -6.42 1.38
C SER A 194 15.22 -7.81 0.99
N ALA A 195 14.56 -7.93 -0.16
CA ALA A 195 13.96 -9.17 -0.65
C ALA A 195 13.76 -9.12 -2.19
N PRO A 196 13.72 -10.27 -2.89
CA PRO A 196 13.39 -10.32 -4.32
C PRO A 196 11.93 -9.88 -4.57
N PHE A 197 11.56 -9.61 -5.81
CA PHE A 197 10.23 -9.07 -6.15
C PHE A 197 9.05 -10.01 -5.85
N ASP A 198 9.33 -11.29 -5.63
CA ASP A 198 8.39 -12.32 -5.22
C ASP A 198 8.53 -12.73 -3.74
N GLY A 199 9.36 -12.00 -2.98
CA GLY A 199 9.59 -12.18 -1.55
C GLY A 199 9.21 -10.96 -0.71
N GLU A 200 9.37 -11.07 0.60
CA GLU A 200 9.08 -10.01 1.57
C GLU A 200 10.18 -10.01 2.65
N HIS A 201 10.58 -8.82 3.12
CA HIS A 201 11.46 -8.60 4.27
C HIS A 201 10.69 -7.94 5.41
#